data_AF-A0A059EZQ8-F1
#
_entry.id   AF-A0A059EZQ8-F1
#
_cell.length_a   1.000
_cell.length_b   1.000
_cell.length_c   1.000
_cell.angle_alpha   90.00
_cell.angle_beta   90.00
_cell.angle_gamma   90.00
#
_symmetry.space_group_name_H-M   'P 1'
#
loop_
_entity.id
_entity.type
_entity.pdbx_description
1 polymer ?
#
loop_
_entity_poly.entity_id
_entity_poly.type
_entity_poly.pdbx_seq_one_letter_code
_entity_poly.pdbx_strand_id
1 'polypeptide(L)'
;MPKQGLPRFCFFDAEIRLVKLTVHSHDNVPEKIEKLRTIQSIKERAIGTTERANEIIGREISLIQNDETVAIMPSIPALRDLVRRERNNMLEYFPGTYYDIPEILKRDEKGNLFLRFDSGFNDPNRIIIFCSEFKLNLFDRINTFIIDGTFRSAPQGFYQLLVLHGCLFGKTYPLSYIIMSDKTEASYMNAFDRCKEIFNLNPKYLITDFERALSNACRNSFPMSTNFGCIFHFGLAIWARIGNLGLIRRYRTELLFKKVIKMIICLSFLPVNEVTIGYKYIKQFIIDLNIYGLEEFLSYFEKNYVGSYNDKTGEYNKPSYDIS
;
A
#
# COMPACT_ATOMS: atom_id res chain seq x y z
N MET A 1 -13.67 -30.85 42.17
CA MET A 1 -13.75 -29.89 41.06
C MET A 1 -12.89 -30.35 39.89
N PRO A 2 -13.49 -30.90 38.82
CA PRO A 2 -12.83 -31.07 37.53
C PRO A 2 -13.41 -30.10 36.48
N LYS A 3 -12.55 -29.49 35.67
CA LYS A 3 -12.90 -28.68 34.50
C LYS A 3 -13.56 -29.56 33.45
N GLN A 4 -14.83 -29.31 33.11
CA GLN A 4 -15.48 -29.92 31.95
C GLN A 4 -15.06 -29.17 30.68
N GLY A 5 -14.62 -29.91 29.67
CA GLY A 5 -14.05 -29.40 28.43
C GLY A 5 -15.09 -28.73 27.52
N LEU A 6 -14.58 -27.80 26.70
CA LEU A 6 -15.32 -27.17 25.60
C LEU A 6 -15.70 -28.23 24.55
N PRO A 7 -16.95 -28.24 24.03
CA PRO A 7 -17.28 -29.10 22.90
C PRO A 7 -16.62 -28.58 21.62
N ARG A 8 -15.95 -29.48 20.90
CA ARG A 8 -15.51 -29.29 19.51
C ARG A 8 -16.72 -29.47 18.58
N PHE A 9 -16.92 -28.57 17.64
CA PHE A 9 -17.87 -28.75 16.55
C PHE A 9 -17.18 -29.47 15.39
N CYS A 10 -17.73 -30.61 14.96
CA CYS A 10 -17.39 -31.29 13.70
C CYS A 10 -18.55 -31.09 12.72
N PHE A 11 -18.23 -30.83 11.46
CA PHE A 11 -19.19 -30.68 10.36
C PHE A 11 -19.36 -32.02 9.63
N PHE A 12 -20.59 -32.50 9.53
CA PHE A 12 -21.02 -33.46 8.50
C PHE A 12 -22.46 -33.11 8.07
N ASP A 13 -22.62 -32.92 6.77
CA ASP A 13 -23.83 -32.97 5.94
C ASP A 13 -25.10 -32.19 6.35
N ALA A 14 -25.30 -31.08 5.64
CA ALA A 14 -26.55 -30.53 5.06
C ALA A 14 -27.95 -30.70 5.70
N GLU A 15 -28.10 -30.99 7.00
CA GLU A 15 -29.37 -30.79 7.72
C GLU A 15 -29.14 -30.15 9.10
N ILE A 16 -29.66 -28.93 9.30
CA ILE A 16 -29.68 -28.29 10.61
C ILE A 16 -30.70 -29.00 11.49
N ARG A 17 -30.25 -29.89 12.38
CA ARG A 17 -31.04 -30.36 13.52
C ARG A 17 -30.67 -29.57 14.77
N LEU A 18 -31.66 -28.88 15.33
CA LEU A 18 -31.57 -28.21 16.63
C LEU A 18 -31.23 -29.22 17.73
N VAL A 19 -29.99 -29.20 18.22
CA VAL A 19 -29.59 -29.95 19.41
C VAL A 19 -29.47 -28.98 20.58
N LYS A 20 -30.40 -29.14 21.53
CA LYS A 20 -30.59 -28.41 22.81
C LYS A 20 -31.22 -27.02 22.74
N LEU A 21 -32.53 -27.00 23.06
CA LEU A 21 -33.22 -25.86 23.65
C LEU A 21 -32.78 -25.72 25.11
N THR A 22 -31.85 -24.80 25.40
CA THR A 22 -31.79 -24.18 26.73
C THR A 22 -32.78 -23.03 26.73
N VAL A 23 -33.92 -23.22 27.41
CA VAL A 23 -34.92 -22.17 27.61
C VAL A 23 -34.33 -21.13 28.57
N HIS A 24 -33.71 -20.08 28.02
CA HIS A 24 -33.42 -18.87 28.77
C HIS A 24 -34.56 -17.87 28.54
N SER A 25 -35.44 -17.79 29.54
CA SER A 25 -36.47 -16.77 29.66
C SER A 25 -35.81 -15.41 29.91
N HIS A 26 -35.66 -14.61 28.86
CA HIS A 26 -35.55 -13.16 28.98
C HIS A 26 -36.76 -12.56 28.27
N ASP A 27 -37.36 -11.54 28.87
CA ASP A 27 -38.44 -10.76 28.26
C ASP A 27 -38.04 -10.32 26.85
N ASN A 28 -38.99 -10.30 25.92
CA ASN A 28 -38.82 -9.77 24.56
C ASN A 28 -38.56 -8.26 24.65
N VAL A 29 -37.31 -7.86 24.89
CA VAL A 29 -36.85 -6.47 24.89
C VAL A 29 -36.85 -5.98 23.44
N PRO A 30 -37.83 -5.17 23.00
CA PRO A 30 -38.01 -4.80 21.59
C PRO A 30 -36.76 -4.15 20.99
N GLU A 31 -36.02 -3.40 21.80
CA GLU A 31 -34.79 -2.71 21.43
C GLU A 31 -33.70 -3.70 20.98
N LYS A 32 -33.59 -4.84 21.68
CA LYS A 32 -32.61 -5.89 21.33
C LYS A 32 -32.97 -6.57 20.02
N ILE A 33 -34.25 -6.79 19.76
CA ILE A 33 -34.72 -7.41 18.51
C ILE A 33 -34.47 -6.46 17.33
N GLU A 34 -34.82 -5.18 17.47
CA GLU A 34 -34.60 -4.16 16.43
C GLU A 34 -33.10 -3.96 16.16
N LYS A 35 -32.25 -3.94 17.20
CA LYS A 35 -30.79 -3.95 17.05
C LYS A 35 -30.30 -5.13 16.21
N LEU A 36 -30.76 -6.35 16.52
CA LEU A 36 -30.33 -7.54 15.79
C LEU A 36 -30.77 -7.50 14.33
N ARG A 37 -32.00 -7.04 14.04
CA ARG A 37 -32.50 -6.85 12.67
C ARG A 37 -31.67 -5.82 11.90
N THR A 38 -31.35 -4.70 12.54
CA THR A 38 -30.53 -3.65 11.93
C THR A 38 -29.13 -4.17 11.60
N ILE A 39 -28.49 -4.88 12.53
CA ILE A 39 -27.18 -5.51 12.30
C ILE A 39 -27.26 -6.51 11.15
N GLN A 40 -28.32 -7.33 11.09
CA GLN A 40 -28.52 -8.31 10.02
C GLN A 40 -28.69 -7.63 8.65
N SER A 41 -29.49 -6.56 8.56
CA SER A 41 -29.65 -5.76 7.34
C SER A 41 -28.32 -5.15 6.88
N ILE A 42 -27.51 -4.62 7.81
CA ILE A 42 -26.17 -4.11 7.52
C ILE A 42 -25.29 -5.22 6.89
N LYS A 43 -25.34 -6.46 7.43
CA LYS A 43 -24.57 -7.59 6.88
C LYS A 43 -25.05 -7.97 5.47
N GLU A 44 -26.36 -8.06 5.26
CA GLU A 44 -26.95 -8.41 3.97
C GLU A 44 -26.59 -7.38 2.89
N ARG A 45 -26.69 -6.09 3.20
CA ARG A 45 -26.26 -5.02 2.28
C ARG A 45 -24.75 -5.00 2.10
N ALA A 46 -23.96 -5.28 3.14
CA ALA A 46 -22.51 -5.36 3.02
C ALA A 46 -22.06 -6.41 1.98
N ILE A 47 -22.78 -7.53 1.89
CA ILE A 47 -22.51 -8.62 0.95
C ILE A 47 -23.17 -8.37 -0.42
N GLY A 48 -24.38 -7.78 -0.44
CA GLY A 48 -25.18 -7.61 -1.65
C GLY A 48 -24.91 -6.33 -2.44
N THR A 49 -24.19 -5.35 -1.90
CA THR A 49 -23.98 -4.04 -2.54
C THR A 49 -22.55 -3.52 -2.44
N THR A 50 -22.20 -2.60 -3.35
CA THR A 50 -20.90 -1.89 -3.40
C THR A 50 -20.89 -0.57 -2.62
N GLU A 51 -21.97 -0.25 -1.88
CA GLU A 51 -22.10 1.00 -1.12
C GLU A 51 -20.98 1.17 -0.10
N ARG A 52 -20.64 2.42 0.25
CA ARG A 52 -19.61 2.66 1.27
C ARG A 52 -20.13 2.24 2.64
N ALA A 53 -19.26 1.75 3.51
CA ALA A 53 -19.67 1.30 4.86
C ALA A 53 -20.46 2.38 5.62
N ASN A 54 -20.06 3.65 5.53
CA ASN A 54 -20.77 4.75 6.17
C ASN A 54 -22.16 5.02 5.57
N GLU A 55 -22.36 4.77 4.27
CA GLU A 55 -23.66 4.91 3.61
C GLU A 55 -24.62 3.81 4.06
N ILE A 56 -24.13 2.56 4.10
CA ILE A 56 -24.89 1.42 4.63
C ILE A 56 -25.28 1.70 6.08
N ILE A 57 -24.29 2.02 6.93
CA ILE A 57 -24.52 2.24 8.36
C ILE A 57 -25.46 3.42 8.59
N GLY A 58 -25.22 4.55 7.92
CA GLY A 58 -26.04 5.75 8.08
C GLY A 58 -27.50 5.51 7.68
N ARG A 59 -27.72 4.81 6.56
CA ARG A 59 -29.06 4.43 6.12
C ARG A 59 -29.75 3.50 7.11
N GLU A 60 -29.12 2.40 7.50
CA GLU A 60 -29.76 1.41 8.37
C GLU A 60 -30.02 1.97 9.78
N ILE A 61 -29.12 2.80 10.31
CA ILE A 61 -29.35 3.48 11.59
C ILE A 61 -30.52 4.48 11.49
N SER A 62 -30.67 5.19 10.36
CA SER A 62 -31.77 6.15 10.18
C SER A 62 -33.16 5.50 10.12
N LEU A 63 -33.23 4.19 9.91
CA LEU A 63 -34.49 3.42 9.88
C LEU A 63 -34.92 2.93 11.27
N ILE A 64 -34.06 3.05 12.28
CA ILE A 64 -34.39 2.67 13.66
C ILE A 64 -35.47 3.62 14.19
N GLN A 65 -36.55 3.06 14.73
CA GLN A 65 -37.68 3.83 15.25
C GLN A 65 -37.56 4.15 16.75
N ASN A 66 -36.82 3.33 17.49
CA ASN A 66 -36.66 3.47 18.94
C ASN A 66 -35.28 4.05 19.29
N ASP A 67 -35.26 5.22 19.94
CA ASP A 67 -34.03 5.89 20.37
C ASP A 67 -33.21 5.05 21.37
N GLU A 68 -33.87 4.21 22.17
CA GLU A 68 -33.18 3.28 23.08
C GLU A 68 -32.40 2.21 22.30
N THR A 69 -32.88 1.79 21.14
CA THR A 69 -32.16 0.91 20.22
C THR A 69 -30.88 1.56 19.73
N VAL A 70 -30.94 2.85 19.35
CA VAL A 70 -29.75 3.62 18.90
C VAL A 70 -28.69 3.67 20.00
N ALA A 71 -29.10 3.88 21.26
CA ALA A 71 -28.19 3.94 22.39
C ALA A 71 -27.43 2.63 22.66
N ILE A 72 -28.03 1.48 22.34
CA ILE A 72 -27.42 0.15 22.53
C ILE A 72 -26.73 -0.39 21.27
N MET A 73 -26.72 0.35 20.16
CA MET A 73 -26.04 -0.06 18.93
C MET A 73 -24.52 -0.12 19.13
N PRO A 74 -23.81 -1.00 18.41
CA PRO A 74 -22.36 -0.96 18.35
C PRO A 74 -21.88 0.41 17.82
N SER A 75 -20.69 0.82 18.22
CA SER A 75 -20.10 2.06 17.72
C SER A 75 -19.93 2.03 16.20
N ILE A 76 -19.95 3.20 15.56
CA ILE A 76 -19.74 3.32 14.11
C ILE A 76 -18.44 2.62 13.65
N PRO A 77 -17.29 2.74 14.34
CA PRO A 77 -16.10 1.96 14.00
C PRO A 77 -16.32 0.44 14.03
N ALA A 78 -17.01 -0.09 15.05
CA ALA A 78 -17.31 -1.51 15.14
C ALA A 78 -18.23 -1.99 14.02
N LEU A 79 -19.21 -1.16 13.61
CA LEU A 79 -20.06 -1.45 12.46
C LEU A 79 -19.29 -1.38 11.14
N ARG A 80 -18.31 -0.46 10.99
CA ARG A 80 -17.42 -0.44 9.82
C ARG A 80 -16.55 -1.69 9.76
N ASP A 81 -16.02 -2.13 10.90
CA ASP A 81 -15.26 -3.37 11.00
C ASP A 81 -16.14 -4.60 10.69
N LEU A 82 -17.40 -4.59 11.11
CA LEU A 82 -18.39 -5.61 10.74
C LEU A 82 -18.58 -5.66 9.22
N VAL A 83 -18.91 -4.53 8.58
CA VAL A 83 -19.07 -4.45 7.12
C VAL A 83 -17.82 -4.96 6.40
N ARG A 84 -16.63 -4.54 6.84
CA ARG A 84 -15.36 -5.01 6.29
C ARG A 84 -15.21 -6.52 6.45
N ARG A 85 -15.52 -7.07 7.63
CA ARG A 85 -15.40 -8.50 7.91
C ARG A 85 -16.35 -9.33 7.04
N GLU A 86 -17.62 -8.95 6.91
CA GLU A 86 -18.56 -9.70 6.07
C GLU A 86 -18.14 -9.69 4.59
N ARG A 87 -17.67 -8.54 4.10
CA ARG A 87 -17.09 -8.43 2.74
C ARG A 87 -15.84 -9.30 2.59
N ASN A 88 -14.96 -9.29 3.59
CA ASN A 88 -13.74 -10.07 3.58
C ASN A 88 -14.02 -11.57 3.70
N ASN A 89 -15.05 -12.02 4.43
CA ASN A 89 -15.42 -13.44 4.52
C ASN A 89 -15.82 -14.00 3.14
N MET A 90 -16.48 -13.20 2.30
CA MET A 90 -16.76 -13.57 0.90
C MET A 90 -15.48 -13.64 0.04
N LEU A 91 -14.44 -12.87 0.41
CA LEU A 91 -13.16 -12.81 -0.30
C LEU A 91 -12.12 -13.80 0.24
N GLU A 92 -12.20 -14.24 1.50
CA GLU A 92 -11.27 -15.16 2.18
C GLU A 92 -11.19 -16.53 1.48
N TYR A 93 -12.20 -16.89 0.71
CA TYR A 93 -12.21 -18.11 -0.11
C TYR A 93 -11.71 -17.93 -1.53
N PHE A 94 -11.28 -16.72 -1.92
CA PHE A 94 -10.72 -16.47 -3.25
C PHE A 94 -9.20 -16.27 -3.18
N PRO A 95 -8.40 -17.35 -3.12
CA PRO A 95 -6.98 -17.26 -3.35
C PRO A 95 -6.82 -17.08 -4.85
N GLY A 96 -6.95 -15.84 -5.31
CA GLY A 96 -6.95 -15.48 -6.73
C GLY A 96 -5.71 -15.91 -7.49
N THR A 97 -4.74 -16.56 -6.86
CA THR A 97 -3.65 -17.33 -7.45
C THR A 97 -4.15 -18.59 -8.16
N TYR A 98 -5.05 -19.37 -7.55
CA TYR A 98 -5.42 -20.73 -7.99
C TYR A 98 -6.71 -20.83 -8.80
N TYR A 99 -7.47 -19.74 -8.87
CA TYR A 99 -8.78 -19.72 -9.50
C TYR A 99 -8.94 -18.54 -10.45
N ASP A 100 -9.87 -18.65 -11.38
CA ASP A 100 -10.30 -17.55 -12.24
C ASP A 100 -10.99 -16.46 -11.43
N ILE A 101 -10.74 -15.21 -11.80
CA ILE A 101 -11.32 -14.04 -11.14
C ILE A 101 -12.85 -14.07 -11.33
N PRO A 102 -13.66 -13.97 -10.26
CA PRO A 102 -15.11 -13.89 -10.37
C PRO A 102 -15.55 -12.67 -11.19
N GLU A 103 -16.61 -12.82 -11.98
CA GLU A 103 -17.13 -11.75 -12.86
C GLU A 103 -17.43 -10.44 -12.10
N ILE A 104 -17.90 -10.53 -10.85
CA ILE A 104 -18.17 -9.37 -10.00
C ILE A 104 -16.91 -8.54 -9.71
N LEU A 105 -15.74 -9.18 -9.62
CA LEU A 105 -14.45 -8.50 -9.38
C LEU A 105 -13.82 -7.98 -10.67
N LYS A 106 -14.32 -8.40 -11.85
CA LYS A 106 -13.85 -7.91 -13.14
C LYS A 106 -14.43 -6.53 -13.48
N ARG A 107 -15.39 -6.03 -12.70
CA ARG A 107 -16.12 -4.78 -12.96
C ARG A 107 -15.93 -3.77 -11.85
N ASP A 108 -16.03 -2.49 -12.18
CA ASP A 108 -16.01 -1.40 -11.21
C ASP A 108 -17.39 -1.22 -10.54
N GLU A 109 -17.49 -0.27 -9.60
CA GLU A 109 -18.73 0.05 -8.88
C GLU A 109 -19.89 0.49 -9.81
N LYS A 110 -19.59 0.87 -11.05
CA LYS A 110 -20.57 1.28 -12.08
C LYS A 110 -20.87 0.15 -13.08
N GLY A 111 -20.29 -1.03 -12.90
CA GLY A 111 -20.45 -2.18 -13.79
C GLY A 111 -19.59 -2.16 -15.05
N ASN A 112 -18.74 -1.14 -15.23
CA ASN A 112 -17.83 -1.09 -16.38
C ASN A 112 -16.69 -2.09 -16.19
N LEU A 113 -16.13 -2.57 -17.29
CA LEU A 113 -14.99 -3.48 -17.22
C LEU A 113 -13.85 -2.78 -16.47
N PHE A 114 -13.27 -3.45 -15.48
CA PHE A 114 -12.15 -2.97 -14.67
C PHE A 114 -10.93 -3.87 -14.78
N LEU A 115 -11.11 -5.19 -14.84
CA LEU A 115 -10.04 -6.12 -15.20
C LEU A 115 -9.62 -5.86 -16.65
N ARG A 116 -8.33 -5.72 -16.89
CA ARG A 116 -7.75 -5.46 -18.21
C ARG A 116 -6.89 -6.60 -18.71
N PHE A 117 -6.22 -7.28 -17.79
CA PHE A 117 -5.36 -8.40 -18.12
C PHE A 117 -5.25 -9.34 -16.93
N ASP A 118 -5.16 -10.61 -17.24
CA ASP A 118 -4.88 -11.69 -16.32
C ASP A 118 -4.09 -12.74 -17.10
N SER A 119 -2.86 -13.04 -16.69
CA SER A 119 -2.06 -14.10 -17.34
C SER A 119 -2.57 -15.51 -17.04
N GLY A 120 -3.53 -15.64 -16.12
CA GLY A 120 -4.24 -16.88 -15.81
C GLY A 120 -3.63 -17.65 -14.63
N PHE A 121 -4.44 -18.49 -13.99
CA PHE A 121 -4.05 -19.26 -12.79
C PHE A 121 -2.94 -20.29 -13.02
N ASN A 122 -2.67 -20.65 -14.28
CA ASN A 122 -1.58 -21.56 -14.65
C ASN A 122 -0.22 -20.85 -14.74
N ASP A 123 -0.19 -19.51 -14.69
CA ASP A 123 1.06 -18.75 -14.70
C ASP A 123 1.63 -18.70 -13.27
N PRO A 124 2.82 -19.28 -13.01
CA PRO A 124 3.45 -19.22 -11.68
C PRO A 124 3.78 -17.77 -11.26
N ASN A 125 3.98 -16.87 -12.24
CA ASN A 125 4.25 -15.45 -12.01
C ASN A 125 3.03 -14.61 -12.39
N ARG A 126 1.82 -15.10 -12.08
CA ARG A 126 0.55 -14.48 -12.47
C ARG A 126 0.53 -12.98 -12.24
N ILE A 127 0.18 -12.24 -13.28
CA ILE A 127 0.01 -10.79 -13.26
C ILE A 127 -1.45 -10.49 -13.58
N ILE A 128 -2.08 -9.70 -12.71
CA ILE A 128 -3.46 -9.24 -12.90
C ILE A 128 -3.47 -7.72 -12.90
N ILE A 129 -4.03 -7.12 -13.93
CA ILE A 129 -4.03 -5.68 -14.14
C ILE A 129 -5.45 -5.16 -14.17
N PHE A 130 -5.72 -4.17 -13.31
CA PHE A 130 -6.98 -3.46 -13.25
C PHE A 130 -6.79 -1.99 -13.58
N CYS A 131 -7.63 -1.47 -14.48
CA CYS A 131 -7.69 -0.05 -14.79
C CYS A 131 -9.12 0.28 -15.24
N SER A 132 -9.67 1.40 -14.76
CA SER A 132 -11.01 1.79 -15.21
C SER A 132 -10.97 2.34 -16.63
N GLU A 133 -12.06 2.19 -17.36
CA GLU A 133 -12.17 2.63 -18.75
C GLU A 133 -11.91 4.13 -18.91
N PHE A 134 -12.43 4.93 -17.99
CA PHE A 134 -12.15 6.37 -17.94
C PHE A 134 -10.65 6.68 -17.82
N LYS A 135 -9.91 5.91 -17.01
CA LYS A 135 -8.50 6.17 -16.73
C LYS A 135 -7.58 5.76 -17.88
N LEU A 136 -7.99 4.81 -18.73
CA LEU A 136 -7.23 4.44 -19.94
C LEU A 136 -6.90 5.66 -20.79
N ASN A 137 -7.90 6.53 -21.00
CA ASN A 137 -7.76 7.73 -21.83
C ASN A 137 -6.90 8.85 -21.21
N LEU A 138 -6.41 8.65 -19.98
CA LEU A 138 -5.55 9.62 -19.30
C LEU A 138 -4.06 9.33 -19.50
N PHE A 139 -3.67 8.10 -19.82
CA PHE A 139 -2.25 7.71 -19.90
C PHE A 139 -1.47 8.54 -20.92
N ASP A 140 -2.03 8.78 -22.10
CA ASP A 140 -1.38 9.59 -23.15
C ASP A 140 -1.20 11.07 -22.77
N ARG A 141 -1.90 11.55 -21.74
CA ARG A 141 -1.83 12.95 -21.28
C ARG A 141 -0.88 13.16 -20.11
N ILE A 142 -0.30 12.08 -19.59
CA ILE A 142 0.47 12.10 -18.35
C ILE A 142 1.92 11.80 -18.69
N ASN A 143 2.80 12.72 -18.32
CA ASN A 143 4.24 12.58 -18.55
C ASN A 143 4.96 11.98 -17.34
N THR A 144 4.41 12.16 -16.14
CA THR A 144 5.06 11.76 -14.89
C THR A 144 4.24 10.68 -14.20
N PHE A 145 4.87 9.54 -13.97
CA PHE A 145 4.28 8.43 -13.25
C PHE A 145 5.07 8.15 -11.96
N ILE A 146 4.33 7.91 -10.88
CA ILE A 146 4.88 7.44 -9.61
C ILE A 146 4.46 5.98 -9.47
N ILE A 147 5.42 5.08 -9.27
CA ILE A 147 5.18 3.65 -9.14
C ILE A 147 5.50 3.23 -7.71
N ASP A 148 4.51 2.66 -7.04
CA ASP A 148 4.60 2.30 -5.62
C ASP A 148 4.09 0.87 -5.39
N GLY A 149 4.91 0.06 -4.71
CA GLY A 149 4.57 -1.31 -4.35
C GLY A 149 4.06 -1.40 -2.90
N THR A 150 2.88 -1.98 -2.71
CA THR A 150 2.26 -2.13 -1.38
C THR A 150 2.04 -3.60 -1.03
N PHE A 151 2.70 -4.07 0.03
CA PHE A 151 2.60 -5.47 0.47
C PHE A 151 1.36 -5.75 1.31
N ARG A 152 0.98 -4.82 2.19
CA ARG A 152 -0.17 -4.99 3.11
C ARG A 152 -1.52 -5.00 2.42
N SER A 153 -1.59 -4.47 1.20
CA SER A 153 -2.80 -4.37 0.40
C SER A 153 -2.89 -5.46 -0.67
N ALA A 154 -1.88 -6.33 -0.78
CA ALA A 154 -1.91 -7.45 -1.68
C ALA A 154 -2.98 -8.46 -1.23
N PRO A 155 -3.84 -8.95 -2.14
CA PRO A 155 -4.76 -10.03 -1.81
C PRO A 155 -4.01 -11.30 -1.41
N GLN A 156 -4.66 -12.12 -0.60
CA GLN A 156 -4.09 -13.39 -0.16
C GLN A 156 -3.68 -14.25 -1.36
N GLY A 157 -2.44 -14.75 -1.32
CA GLY A 157 -1.85 -15.54 -2.40
C GLY A 157 -1.03 -14.75 -3.41
N PHE A 158 -0.98 -13.42 -3.30
CA PHE A 158 -0.08 -12.57 -4.08
C PHE A 158 0.97 -11.90 -3.18
N TYR A 159 2.10 -11.53 -3.77
CA TYR A 159 3.21 -10.93 -3.05
C TYR A 159 3.01 -9.43 -2.82
N GLN A 160 2.50 -8.73 -3.83
CA GLN A 160 2.34 -7.28 -3.78
C GLN A 160 1.22 -6.76 -4.69
N LEU A 161 0.75 -5.56 -4.34
CA LEU A 161 -0.03 -4.69 -5.20
C LEU A 161 0.86 -3.51 -5.64
N LEU A 162 1.24 -3.49 -6.91
CA LEU A 162 1.93 -2.38 -7.56
C LEU A 162 0.90 -1.39 -8.12
N VAL A 163 1.05 -0.11 -7.81
CA VAL A 163 0.11 0.93 -8.24
C VAL A 163 0.83 1.95 -9.11
N LEU A 164 0.33 2.12 -10.33
CA LEU A 164 0.75 3.20 -11.23
C LEU A 164 -0.06 4.44 -10.90
N HIS A 165 0.59 5.46 -10.39
CA HIS A 165 -0.02 6.76 -10.19
C HIS A 165 0.42 7.72 -11.29
N GLY A 166 -0.53 8.49 -11.83
CA GLY A 166 -0.25 9.56 -12.77
C GLY A 166 -0.31 10.92 -12.09
N CYS A 167 0.65 11.80 -12.40
CA CYS A 167 0.62 13.18 -11.96
C CYS A 167 -0.07 14.05 -13.01
N LEU A 168 -1.19 14.68 -12.63
CA LEU A 168 -1.96 15.57 -13.49
C LEU A 168 -2.32 16.84 -12.70
N PHE A 169 -2.00 18.02 -13.26
CA PHE A 169 -2.25 19.32 -12.62
C PHE A 169 -1.68 19.43 -11.19
N GLY A 170 -0.48 18.88 -10.96
CA GLY A 170 0.19 18.89 -9.65
C GLY A 170 -0.46 17.97 -8.60
N LYS A 171 -1.38 17.09 -8.99
CA LYS A 171 -2.01 16.10 -8.13
C LYS A 171 -1.73 14.69 -8.63
N THR A 172 -1.62 13.76 -7.69
CA THR A 172 -1.34 12.36 -7.95
C THR A 172 -2.63 11.54 -7.89
N TYR A 173 -2.89 10.73 -8.92
CA TYR A 173 -4.08 9.88 -9.01
C TYR A 173 -3.66 8.43 -9.27
N PRO A 174 -4.20 7.44 -8.54
CA PRO A 174 -3.97 6.04 -8.86
C PRO A 174 -4.70 5.69 -10.16
N LEU A 175 -3.96 5.22 -11.15
CA LEU A 175 -4.48 4.93 -12.49
C LEU A 175 -4.71 3.46 -12.73
N SER A 176 -3.71 2.64 -12.41
CA SER A 176 -3.74 1.19 -12.61
C SER A 176 -3.25 0.47 -11.36
N TYR A 177 -3.87 -0.67 -11.09
CA TYR A 177 -3.58 -1.57 -9.98
C TYR A 177 -3.12 -2.90 -10.55
N ILE A 178 -1.91 -3.30 -10.19
CA ILE A 178 -1.23 -4.48 -10.75
C ILE A 178 -0.93 -5.41 -9.59
N ILE A 179 -1.61 -6.54 -9.55
CA ILE A 179 -1.37 -7.58 -8.57
C ILE A 179 -0.30 -8.52 -9.13
N MET A 180 0.72 -8.81 -8.32
CA MET A 180 1.87 -9.61 -8.74
C MET A 180 2.19 -10.72 -7.73
N SER A 181 2.54 -11.90 -8.23
CA SER A 181 2.96 -13.06 -7.43
C SER A 181 4.39 -12.98 -6.90
N ASP A 182 5.21 -12.07 -7.43
CA ASP A 182 6.58 -11.82 -6.98
C ASP A 182 6.99 -10.35 -7.20
N LYS A 183 8.27 -10.05 -6.96
CA LYS A 183 8.87 -8.71 -7.14
C LYS A 183 10.21 -8.74 -7.89
N THR A 184 10.38 -9.73 -8.76
CA THR A 184 11.58 -9.86 -9.56
C THR A 184 11.59 -8.79 -10.66
N GLU A 185 12.79 -8.42 -11.12
CA GLU A 185 12.97 -7.48 -12.22
C GLU A 185 12.22 -7.97 -13.48
N ALA A 186 12.27 -9.27 -13.77
CA ALA A 186 11.58 -9.88 -14.91
C ALA A 186 10.05 -9.74 -14.82
N SER A 187 9.45 -9.98 -13.64
CA SER A 187 8.01 -9.84 -13.46
C SER A 187 7.55 -8.39 -13.56
N TYR A 188 8.34 -7.42 -13.07
CA TYR A 188 8.05 -6.00 -13.30
C TYR A 188 8.10 -5.64 -14.79
N MET A 189 9.13 -6.10 -15.51
CA MET A 189 9.25 -5.84 -16.95
C MET A 189 8.06 -6.42 -17.72
N ASN A 190 7.65 -7.67 -17.40
CA ASN A 190 6.47 -8.29 -18.00
C ASN A 190 5.20 -7.46 -17.70
N ALA A 191 5.01 -7.02 -16.45
CA ALA A 191 3.88 -6.15 -16.11
C ALA A 191 3.89 -4.82 -16.89
N PHE A 192 5.06 -4.21 -17.07
CA PHE A 192 5.20 -2.97 -17.85
C PHE A 192 4.94 -3.18 -19.33
N ASP A 193 5.36 -4.31 -19.91
CA ASP A 193 5.08 -4.62 -21.31
C ASP A 193 3.57 -4.80 -21.55
N ARG A 194 2.86 -5.46 -20.63
CA ARG A 194 1.39 -5.49 -20.65
C ARG A 194 0.78 -4.10 -20.51
N CYS A 195 1.32 -3.24 -19.65
CA CYS A 195 0.82 -1.87 -19.52
C CYS A 195 1.02 -1.03 -20.81
N LYS A 196 2.11 -1.25 -21.54
CA LYS A 196 2.33 -0.62 -22.85
C LYS A 196 1.28 -1.09 -23.86
N GLU A 197 0.99 -2.39 -23.90
CA GLU A 197 -0.01 -2.97 -24.80
C GLU A 197 -1.42 -2.45 -24.50
N ILE A 198 -1.82 -2.39 -23.22
CA ILE A 198 -3.21 -2.11 -22.84
C ILE A 198 -3.52 -0.61 -22.84
N PHE A 199 -2.59 0.24 -22.37
CA PHE A 199 -2.84 1.68 -22.17
C PHE A 199 -1.76 2.58 -22.79
N ASN A 200 -0.94 2.08 -23.71
CA ASN A 200 0.11 2.85 -24.40
C ASN A 200 1.04 3.59 -23.41
N LEU A 201 1.36 2.94 -22.30
CA LEU A 201 2.18 3.53 -21.23
C LEU A 201 3.54 3.99 -21.77
N ASN A 202 3.73 5.31 -21.87
CA ASN A 202 4.96 5.92 -22.37
C ASN A 202 5.38 7.11 -21.47
N PRO A 203 5.89 6.84 -20.26
CA PRO A 203 6.24 7.88 -19.30
C PRO A 203 7.45 8.69 -19.79
N LYS A 204 7.46 10.01 -19.56
CA LYS A 204 8.68 10.83 -19.70
C LYS A 204 9.51 10.78 -18.41
N TYR A 205 8.83 10.78 -17.27
CA TYR A 205 9.41 10.80 -15.95
C TYR A 205 8.81 9.68 -15.10
N LEU A 206 9.68 8.91 -14.46
CA LEU A 206 9.33 7.85 -13.54
C LEU A 206 9.86 8.22 -12.15
N ILE A 207 9.03 8.01 -11.14
CA ILE A 207 9.42 8.16 -9.74
C ILE A 207 9.11 6.83 -9.07
N THR A 208 10.15 6.13 -8.62
CA THR A 208 10.00 4.86 -7.91
C THR A 208 10.52 4.99 -6.49
N ASP A 209 10.20 4.03 -5.62
CA ASP A 209 11.01 3.84 -4.43
C ASP A 209 12.43 3.37 -4.79
N PHE A 210 13.24 3.08 -3.77
CA PHE A 210 14.62 2.63 -3.94
C PHE A 210 14.73 1.11 -4.11
N GLU A 211 13.63 0.42 -4.48
CA GLU A 211 13.71 -1.01 -4.79
C GLU A 211 14.48 -1.22 -6.09
N ARG A 212 15.62 -1.91 -6.00
CA ARG A 212 16.53 -2.13 -7.13
C ARG A 212 15.86 -2.84 -8.31
N ALA A 213 15.07 -3.88 -8.05
CA ALA A 213 14.39 -4.65 -9.08
C ALA A 213 13.40 -3.78 -9.87
N LEU A 214 12.58 -2.99 -9.18
CA LEU A 214 11.64 -2.06 -9.79
C LEU A 214 12.37 -0.96 -10.58
N SER A 215 13.41 -0.38 -9.99
CA SER A 215 14.19 0.69 -10.62
C SER A 215 14.90 0.23 -11.90
N ASN A 216 15.47 -0.98 -11.88
CA ASN A 216 16.06 -1.60 -13.07
C ASN A 216 15.01 -1.91 -14.14
N ALA A 217 13.89 -2.53 -13.76
CA ALA A 217 12.80 -2.81 -14.68
C ALA A 217 12.29 -1.54 -15.37
N CYS A 218 12.16 -0.44 -14.62
CA CYS A 218 11.79 0.86 -15.20
C CYS A 218 12.81 1.34 -16.25
N ARG A 219 14.11 1.27 -15.96
CA ARG A 219 15.17 1.68 -16.90
C ARG A 219 15.19 0.81 -18.17
N ASN A 220 14.97 -0.50 -18.02
CA ASN A 220 14.96 -1.45 -19.13
C ASN A 220 13.69 -1.32 -19.98
N SER A 221 12.52 -1.22 -19.34
CA SER A 221 11.24 -1.11 -20.04
C SER A 221 11.02 0.28 -20.65
N PHE A 222 11.63 1.34 -20.10
CA PHE A 222 11.46 2.72 -20.55
C PHE A 222 12.81 3.44 -20.66
N PRO A 223 13.67 3.07 -21.63
CA PRO A 223 15.03 3.61 -21.73
C PRO A 223 15.10 5.11 -22.05
N MET A 224 14.03 5.67 -22.61
CA MET A 224 13.92 7.10 -22.93
C MET A 224 13.39 7.94 -21.76
N SER A 225 12.91 7.30 -20.68
CA SER A 225 12.39 8.01 -19.51
C SER A 225 13.52 8.38 -18.56
N THR A 226 13.35 9.49 -17.84
CA THR A 226 14.20 9.78 -16.68
C THR A 226 13.59 9.14 -15.44
N ASN A 227 14.35 8.30 -14.74
CA ASN A 227 13.91 7.64 -13.52
C ASN A 227 14.52 8.32 -12.30
N PHE A 228 13.68 8.74 -11.35
CA PHE A 228 14.03 9.46 -10.13
C PHE A 228 13.71 8.62 -8.88
N GLY A 229 14.50 8.80 -7.83
CA GLY A 229 14.16 8.29 -6.50
C GLY A 229 13.04 9.10 -5.83
N CYS A 230 12.12 8.42 -5.14
CA CYS A 230 11.06 9.07 -4.39
C CYS A 230 11.60 9.75 -3.11
N ILE A 231 11.58 11.08 -3.07
CA ILE A 231 12.04 11.87 -1.91
C ILE A 231 11.29 11.54 -0.62
N PHE A 232 10.02 11.16 -0.69
CA PHE A 232 9.24 10.76 0.47
C PHE A 232 9.83 9.50 1.11
N HIS A 233 10.09 8.47 0.30
CA HIS A 233 10.73 7.23 0.77
C HIS A 233 12.17 7.46 1.24
N PHE A 234 12.91 8.34 0.56
CA PHE A 234 14.25 8.73 1.00
C PHE A 234 14.21 9.39 2.39
N GLY A 235 13.34 10.38 2.57
CA GLY A 235 13.15 11.06 3.85
C GLY A 235 12.72 10.10 4.96
N LEU A 236 11.86 9.13 4.66
CA LEU A 236 11.49 8.07 5.60
C LEU A 236 12.68 7.18 5.97
N ALA A 237 13.53 6.80 5.02
CA ALA A 237 14.73 6.01 5.29
C ALA A 237 15.72 6.78 6.17
N ILE A 238 15.92 8.06 5.91
CA ILE A 238 16.74 8.96 6.75
C ILE A 238 16.13 9.07 8.15
N TRP A 239 14.82 9.29 8.26
CA TRP A 239 14.13 9.38 9.54
C TRP A 239 14.22 8.08 10.35
N ALA A 240 14.03 6.93 9.70
CA ALA A 240 14.17 5.62 10.32
C ALA A 240 15.59 5.40 10.85
N ARG A 241 16.62 5.78 10.08
CA ARG A 241 18.01 5.69 10.54
C ARG A 241 18.27 6.59 11.74
N ILE A 242 17.78 7.83 11.74
CA ILE A 242 17.86 8.74 12.90
C ILE A 242 17.19 8.10 14.13
N GLY A 243 16.05 7.44 13.93
CA GLY A 243 15.35 6.67 14.97
C GLY A 243 16.19 5.54 15.56
N ASN A 244 16.76 4.70 14.70
CA ASN A 244 17.57 3.55 15.11
C ASN A 244 18.84 3.97 15.87
N LEU A 245 19.37 5.16 15.60
CA LEU A 245 20.52 5.74 16.30
C LEU A 245 20.14 6.48 17.60
N GLY A 246 18.86 6.53 17.97
CA GLY A 246 18.40 7.26 19.15
C GLY A 246 18.47 8.79 19.00
N LEU A 247 18.65 9.31 17.78
CA LEU A 247 18.89 10.73 17.50
C LEU A 247 17.61 11.58 17.36
N ILE A 248 16.42 11.01 17.61
CA ILE A 248 15.13 11.70 17.45
C ILE A 248 15.03 12.94 18.33
N ARG A 249 15.40 12.84 19.62
CA ARG A 249 15.36 13.97 20.55
C ARG A 249 16.24 15.10 20.02
N ARG A 250 17.45 14.75 19.61
CA ARG A 250 18.44 15.66 19.06
C ARG A 250 17.94 16.39 17.82
N TYR A 251 17.35 15.67 16.87
CA TYR A 251 16.71 16.27 15.69
C TYR A 251 15.63 17.30 16.05
N ARG A 252 14.90 17.08 17.13
CA ARG A 252 13.82 17.98 17.56
C ARG A 252 14.33 19.21 18.31
N THR A 253 15.42 19.09 19.08
CA THR A 253 15.89 20.14 19.98
C THR A 253 17.10 20.93 19.46
N GLU A 254 17.93 20.35 18.60
CA GLU A 254 19.16 20.99 18.12
C GLU A 254 18.99 21.51 16.68
N LEU A 255 18.98 22.84 16.53
CA LEU A 255 18.75 23.51 15.25
C LEU A 255 19.83 23.17 14.20
N LEU A 256 21.11 23.15 14.61
CA LEU A 256 22.21 22.84 13.69
C LEU A 256 22.17 21.39 13.23
N PHE A 257 21.92 20.43 14.13
CA PHE A 257 21.74 19.03 13.77
C PHE A 257 20.58 18.86 12.78
N LYS A 258 19.43 19.46 13.08
CA LYS A 258 18.25 19.44 12.19
C LYS A 258 18.58 20.03 10.82
N LYS A 259 19.37 21.12 10.77
CA LYS A 259 19.81 21.76 9.53
C LYS A 259 20.69 20.82 8.71
N VAL A 260 21.67 20.15 9.33
CA VAL A 260 22.53 19.16 8.65
C VAL A 260 21.70 18.05 8.02
N ILE A 261 20.77 17.45 8.77
CA ILE A 261 19.89 16.40 8.23
C ILE A 261 19.06 16.91 7.05
N LYS A 262 18.52 18.14 7.13
CA LYS A 262 17.80 18.74 6.02
C LYS A 262 18.68 18.97 4.80
N MET A 263 19.91 19.45 4.98
CA MET A 263 20.88 19.63 3.88
C MET A 263 21.20 18.28 3.22
N ILE A 264 21.33 17.21 4.01
CA ILE A 264 21.55 15.85 3.51
C ILE A 264 20.37 15.37 2.67
N ILE A 265 19.13 15.61 3.11
CA ILE A 265 17.93 15.31 2.29
C ILE A 265 17.95 16.14 1.01
N CYS A 266 18.35 17.41 1.06
CA CYS A 266 18.41 18.29 -0.11
C CYS A 266 19.45 17.86 -1.16
N LEU A 267 20.38 16.95 -0.85
CA LEU A 267 21.29 16.39 -1.85
C LEU A 267 20.55 15.68 -2.99
N SER A 268 19.33 15.18 -2.75
CA SER A 268 18.50 14.55 -3.79
C SER A 268 18.03 15.52 -4.88
N PHE A 269 18.23 16.83 -4.71
CA PHE A 269 17.90 17.83 -5.72
C PHE A 269 19.11 18.28 -6.55
N LEU A 270 20.31 17.80 -6.20
CA LEU A 270 21.49 18.08 -6.99
C LEU A 270 21.57 17.14 -8.18
N PRO A 271 22.15 17.57 -9.31
CA PRO A 271 22.58 16.66 -10.35
C PRO A 271 23.47 15.54 -9.78
N VAL A 272 23.35 14.31 -10.30
CA VAL A 272 24.08 13.12 -9.82
C VAL A 272 25.58 13.40 -9.66
N ASN A 273 26.18 14.12 -10.62
CA ASN A 273 27.60 14.46 -10.63
C ASN A 273 28.01 15.51 -9.57
N GLU A 274 27.05 16.22 -8.97
CA GLU A 274 27.29 17.24 -7.94
C GLU A 274 26.99 16.73 -6.52
N VAL A 275 26.33 15.59 -6.37
CA VAL A 275 25.99 15.00 -5.05
C VAL A 275 27.22 14.86 -4.15
N THR A 276 28.34 14.39 -4.69
CA THR A 276 29.59 14.22 -3.92
C THR A 276 30.18 15.56 -3.48
N ILE A 277 30.08 16.60 -4.31
CA ILE A 277 30.53 17.96 -4.00
C ILE A 277 29.66 18.55 -2.88
N GLY A 278 28.33 18.46 -3.03
CA GLY A 278 27.38 18.90 -2.01
C GLY A 278 27.59 18.18 -0.67
N TYR A 279 27.87 16.88 -0.70
CA TYR A 279 28.17 16.11 0.51
C TYR A 279 29.49 16.56 1.18
N LYS A 280 30.54 16.83 0.41
CA LYS A 280 31.79 17.40 0.95
C LYS A 280 31.56 18.75 1.62
N TYR A 281 30.74 19.61 1.03
CA TYR A 281 30.36 20.89 1.63
C TYR A 281 29.64 20.68 2.98
N ILE A 282 28.72 19.71 3.07
CA ILE A 282 28.05 19.37 4.33
C ILE A 282 29.05 18.86 5.38
N LYS A 283 30.02 18.01 5.01
CA LYS A 283 31.07 17.55 5.95
C LYS A 283 31.90 18.71 6.46
N GLN A 284 32.28 19.65 5.60
CA GLN A 284 33.01 20.86 6.01
C GLN A 284 32.17 21.73 6.97
N PHE A 285 30.89 21.94 6.65
CA PHE A 285 29.96 22.67 7.51
C PHE A 285 29.81 22.05 8.91
N ILE A 286 29.82 20.71 9.00
CA ILE A 286 29.80 19.97 10.28
C ILE A 286 31.08 20.24 11.09
N ILE A 287 32.24 20.25 10.44
CA ILE A 287 33.54 20.52 11.07
C ILE A 287 33.61 21.98 11.55
N ASP A 288 33.32 22.94 10.68
CA ASP A 288 33.43 24.38 10.97
C ASP A 288 32.56 24.81 12.16
N LEU A 289 31.39 24.17 12.32
CA LEU A 289 30.46 24.45 13.40
C LEU A 289 30.58 23.48 14.59
N ASN A 290 31.57 22.59 14.60
CA ASN A 290 31.82 21.62 15.68
C ASN A 290 30.57 20.80 16.03
N ILE A 291 29.89 20.24 15.02
CA ILE A 291 28.69 19.40 15.20
C ILE A 291 29.13 17.94 15.37
N TYR A 292 29.06 17.42 16.60
CA TYR A 292 29.51 16.05 16.94
C TYR A 292 28.41 14.99 16.80
N GLY A 293 28.73 13.70 16.93
CA GLY A 293 27.72 12.64 17.16
C GLY A 293 26.89 12.29 15.92
N LEU A 294 27.47 12.48 14.75
CA LEU A 294 26.89 12.18 13.43
C LEU A 294 27.66 11.08 12.70
N GLU A 295 28.74 10.58 13.27
CA GLU A 295 29.74 9.72 12.61
C GLU A 295 29.10 8.44 12.07
N GLU A 296 28.28 7.77 12.90
CA GLU A 296 27.58 6.54 12.49
C GLU A 296 26.46 6.80 11.46
N PHE A 297 25.84 7.98 11.52
CA PHE A 297 24.84 8.39 10.55
C PHE A 297 25.49 8.70 9.19
N LEU A 298 26.57 9.48 9.19
CA LEU A 298 27.32 9.86 7.99
C LEU A 298 27.97 8.65 7.34
N SER A 299 28.53 7.72 8.11
CA SER A 299 29.08 6.47 7.58
C SER A 299 28.00 5.64 6.86
N TYR A 300 26.81 5.51 7.48
CA TYR A 300 25.66 4.89 6.83
C TYR A 300 25.26 5.64 5.55
N PHE A 301 25.15 6.97 5.61
CA PHE A 301 24.72 7.78 4.48
C PHE A 301 25.69 7.67 3.30
N GLU A 302 26.98 7.85 3.57
CA GLU A 302 28.06 7.77 2.59
C GLU A 302 28.06 6.41 1.89
N LYS A 303 28.01 5.32 2.65
CA LYS A 303 27.95 3.96 2.09
C LYS A 303 26.75 3.74 1.16
N ASN A 304 25.57 4.24 1.52
CA ASN A 304 24.33 3.88 0.82
C ASN A 304 23.99 4.83 -0.33
N TYR A 305 24.34 6.11 -0.24
CA TYR A 305 23.79 7.17 -1.10
C TYR A 305 24.83 8.06 -1.79
N VAL A 306 26.08 8.08 -1.31
CA VAL A 306 27.16 8.87 -1.93
C VAL A 306 28.18 7.96 -2.63
N GLY A 307 28.48 6.82 -2.01
CA GLY A 307 29.60 5.97 -2.35
C GLY A 307 30.66 5.97 -1.26
N SER A 308 31.37 4.86 -1.07
CA SER A 308 32.55 4.87 -0.20
C SER A 308 33.73 5.52 -0.94
N TYR A 309 34.33 6.55 -0.36
CA TYR A 309 35.54 7.15 -0.91
C TYR A 309 36.69 6.13 -0.92
N ASN A 310 37.38 6.04 -2.05
CA ASN A 310 38.53 5.17 -2.22
C ASN A 310 39.82 6.00 -2.15
N ASP A 311 40.50 5.93 -1.01
CA ASP A 311 41.74 6.69 -0.75
C ASP A 311 42.86 6.38 -1.75
N LYS A 312 42.82 5.21 -2.42
CA LYS A 312 43.83 4.82 -3.41
C LYS A 312 43.61 5.45 -4.78
N THR A 313 42.35 5.70 -5.16
CA THR A 313 42.00 6.26 -6.47
C THR A 313 41.61 7.73 -6.40
N GLY A 314 41.28 8.24 -5.21
CA GLY A 314 40.76 9.60 -5.05
C GLY A 314 39.30 9.75 -5.50
N GLU A 315 38.60 8.65 -5.76
CA GLU A 315 37.25 8.62 -6.33
C GLU A 315 36.25 7.94 -5.40
N TYR A 316 34.97 8.27 -5.56
CA TYR A 316 33.88 7.60 -4.85
C TYR A 316 33.46 6.32 -5.59
N ASN A 317 33.35 5.22 -4.85
CA ASN A 317 32.72 4.00 -5.37
C ASN A 317 31.24 4.26 -5.67
N LYS A 318 30.63 3.45 -6.56
CA LYS A 318 29.20 3.60 -6.86
C LYS A 318 28.35 3.35 -5.59
N PRO A 319 27.39 4.24 -5.26
CA PRO A 319 26.49 4.03 -4.12
C PRO A 319 25.54 2.85 -4.35
N SER A 320 24.99 2.34 -3.25
CA SER A 320 23.93 1.32 -3.29
C SER A 320 22.64 1.84 -3.95
N TYR A 321 22.35 3.13 -3.78
CA TYR A 321 21.17 3.81 -4.28
C TYR A 321 21.54 5.16 -4.89
N ASP A 322 20.99 5.46 -6.06
CA ASP A 322 21.06 6.80 -6.65
C ASP A 322 19.98 7.67 -6.02
N ILE A 323 20.37 8.75 -5.37
CA ILE A 323 19.44 9.67 -4.67
C ILE A 323 18.92 10.80 -5.54
N SER A 324 19.42 10.89 -6.76
CA SER A 324 19.15 11.97 -7.73
C SER A 324 18.21 11.54 -8.85
#